data_AF-A0A6V7JGC2-F1
#
_entry.id   AF-A0A6V7JGC2-F1
#
_cell.length_a   1.000
_cell.length_b   1.000
_cell.length_c   1.000
_cell.angle_alpha   90.00
_cell.angle_beta   90.00
_cell.angle_gamma   90.00
#
_symmetry.space_group_name_H-M   'P 1'
#
loop_
_entity.id
_entity.type
_entity.pdbx_description
1 polymer ?
#
loop_
_entity_poly.entity_id
_entity_poly.type
_entity_poly.pdbx_seq_one_letter_code
_entity_poly.pdbx_strand_id
1 'polypeptide(L)' 'GIWIRTKAGRHKRRWKKTSANARRSRQHVFCNGTQSWLLDKMVSPYWRKPKYWVDDPYAPYHKREEFWCTRTKPRVD' A
#
# COMPACT_ATOMS: atom_id res chain seq x y z
N GLY A 1 -3.23 7.99 6.01
CA GLY A 1 -2.04 7.15 5.70
C GLY A 1 -1.96 6.89 4.21
N ILE A 2 -1.20 5.88 3.78
CA ILE A 2 -1.33 5.30 2.44
C ILE A 2 -1.98 3.94 2.56
N TRP A 3 -2.86 3.60 1.62
CA TRP A 3 -3.55 2.32 1.59
C TRP A 3 -3.02 1.46 0.44
N ILE A 4 -2.82 0.17 0.70
CA ILE A 4 -2.40 -0.81 -0.31
C ILE A 4 -3.64 -1.58 -0.80
N ARG A 5 -3.73 -1.82 -2.10
CA ARG A 5 -4.77 -2.66 -2.70
C ARG A 5 -4.21 -3.59 -3.76
N THR A 6 -4.97 -4.62 -4.07
CA THR A 6 -4.72 -5.47 -5.25
C THR A 6 -5.37 -4.87 -6.50
N LYS A 7 -4.91 -5.28 -7.68
CA LYS A 7 -5.60 -4.95 -8.93
C LYS A 7 -6.83 -5.83 -9.11
N ALA A 8 -7.94 -5.20 -9.46
CA ALA A 8 -9.19 -5.89 -9.72
C ALA A 8 -9.03 -6.95 -10.83
N GLY A 9 -9.75 -8.06 -10.70
CA GLY A 9 -9.73 -9.13 -11.68
C GLY A 9 -8.40 -9.88 -11.79
N ARG A 10 -7.46 -9.76 -10.84
CA ARG A 10 -6.15 -10.46 -10.86
C ARG A 10 -6.27 -11.97 -11.10
N HIS A 11 -7.29 -12.61 -10.54
CA HIS A 11 -7.55 -14.05 -10.69
C HIS A 11 -8.57 -14.42 -11.79
N LYS A 12 -9.13 -13.43 -12.51
CA LYS A 12 -10.14 -13.67 -13.55
C LYS A 12 -9.50 -13.76 -14.94
N ARG A 13 -10.08 -14.61 -15.80
CA ARG A 13 -9.74 -14.77 -17.24
C ARG A 13 -8.23 -14.84 -17.49
N ARG A 14 -7.48 -15.55 -16.64
CA ARG A 14 -6.01 -15.57 -16.68
C ARG A 14 -5.46 -16.12 -17.99
N TRP A 15 -6.16 -17.08 -18.60
CA TRP A 15 -5.82 -17.68 -19.88
C TRP A 15 -5.81 -16.69 -21.05
N LYS A 16 -6.61 -15.60 -20.99
CA LYS A 16 -6.59 -14.53 -22.00
C LYS A 16 -5.50 -13.48 -21.76
N LYS A 17 -4.87 -13.48 -20.58
CA LYS A 17 -3.91 -12.42 -20.22
C LYS A 17 -2.53 -12.75 -20.77
N THR A 18 -1.91 -11.78 -21.42
CA THR A 18 -0.48 -11.85 -21.74
C THR A 18 0.36 -12.00 -20.45
N SER A 19 1.55 -12.57 -20.57
CA SER A 19 2.49 -12.76 -19.46
C SER A 19 2.77 -11.44 -18.71
N ALA A 20 2.98 -10.35 -19.45
CA ALA A 20 3.20 -9.02 -18.89
C ALA A 20 1.98 -8.47 -18.14
N ASN A 21 0.75 -8.67 -18.65
CA ASN A 21 -0.46 -8.26 -17.95
C ASN A 21 -0.70 -9.15 -16.71
N ALA A 22 -0.49 -10.46 -16.82
CA ALA A 22 -0.56 -11.37 -15.69
C ALA A 22 0.40 -10.94 -14.56
N ARG A 23 1.66 -10.61 -14.89
CA ARG A 23 2.64 -10.07 -13.93
C ARG A 23 2.15 -8.79 -13.27
N ARG A 24 1.78 -7.78 -14.06
CA ARG A 24 1.28 -6.49 -13.55
C ARG A 24 0.03 -6.63 -12.69
N SER A 25 -0.83 -7.60 -12.98
CA SER A 25 -2.08 -7.83 -12.24
C SER A 25 -1.87 -8.41 -10.84
N ARG A 26 -0.75 -9.11 -10.60
CA ARG A 26 -0.43 -9.69 -9.30
C ARG A 26 0.17 -8.68 -8.31
N GLN A 27 0.68 -7.56 -8.81
CA GLN A 27 1.31 -6.53 -7.99
C GLN A 27 0.31 -5.83 -7.09
N HIS A 28 0.76 -5.51 -5.88
CA HIS A 28 0.08 -4.59 -4.99
C HIS A 28 0.36 -3.16 -5.44
N VAL A 29 -0.64 -2.30 -5.35
CA VAL A 29 -0.54 -0.89 -5.74
C VAL A 29 -1.11 -0.02 -4.63
N PHE A 30 -0.63 1.21 -4.55
CA PHE A 30 -1.18 2.19 -3.64
C PHE A 30 -2.51 2.75 -4.14
N CYS A 31 -3.33 3.18 -3.20
CA CYS A 31 -4.46 4.07 -3.44
C CYS A 31 -3.95 5.51 -3.68
N ASN A 32 -4.72 6.31 -4.42
CA ASN A 32 -4.42 7.73 -4.56
C ASN A 32 -4.77 8.51 -3.27
N GLY A 33 -4.47 9.82 -3.24
CA GLY A 33 -4.68 10.67 -2.07
C GLY A 33 -6.14 10.72 -1.63
N THR A 34 -7.07 10.99 -2.57
CA THR A 34 -8.50 11.09 -2.28
C THR A 34 -9.08 9.77 -1.76
N GLN A 35 -8.71 8.65 -2.36
CA GLN A 35 -9.12 7.31 -1.91
C GLN A 35 -8.61 7.01 -0.51
N SER A 36 -7.36 7.38 -0.23
CA SER A 36 -6.75 7.17 1.10
C SER A 36 -7.44 8.01 2.17
N TRP A 37 -7.79 9.26 1.85
CA TRP A 37 -8.56 10.12 2.74
C TRP A 37 -9.97 9.57 3.02
N LEU A 38 -10.66 9.09 1.99
CA LEU A 38 -11.97 8.46 2.14
C LEU A 38 -11.88 7.20 3.04
N LEU A 39 -10.90 6.34 2.81
CA LEU A 39 -10.68 5.14 3.63
C LEU A 39 -10.38 5.49 5.07
N ASP A 40 -9.55 6.51 5.32
CA ASP A 40 -9.25 7.00 6.68
C ASP A 40 -10.50 7.48 7.43
N LYS A 41 -11.52 7.98 6.71
CA LYS A 41 -12.83 8.38 7.27
C LYS A 41 -13.75 7.20 7.54
N MET A 42 -13.69 6.14 6.73
CA MET A 42 -14.55 4.97 6.86
C MET A 42 -14.08 3.97 7.93
N VAL A 43 -12.81 4.03 8.34
CA VAL A 43 -12.25 3.10 9.35
C VAL A 43 -12.15 3.74 10.73
N SER A 44 -12.36 2.92 11.76
CA SER A 44 -12.16 3.37 13.15
C SER A 44 -10.67 3.60 13.47
N PRO A 45 -10.35 4.44 14.47
CA PRO A 45 -8.96 4.69 14.90
C PRO A 45 -8.19 3.41 15.26
N TYR A 46 -8.88 2.36 15.70
CA TYR A 46 -8.29 1.06 16.01
C TYR A 46 -7.45 0.50 14.85
N TRP A 47 -7.91 0.67 13.61
CA TRP A 47 -7.21 0.16 12.42
C TRP A 47 -6.01 1.00 12.00
N ARG A 48 -5.94 2.26 12.44
CA ARG A 48 -4.85 3.19 12.12
C ARG A 48 -3.70 3.14 13.12
N LYS A 49 -3.86 2.47 14.26
CA LYS A 49 -2.80 2.30 15.27
C LYS A 49 -1.67 1.42 14.72
N PRO A 50 -0.40 1.77 14.98
CA PRO A 50 0.73 0.90 14.66
C PRO A 50 0.58 -0.48 15.29
N LYS A 51 0.93 -1.53 14.54
CA LYS A 51 0.89 -2.91 14.97
C LYS A 51 2.26 -3.54 14.73
N TYR A 52 2.69 -4.40 15.65
CA TYR A 52 3.99 -5.08 15.61
C TYR A 52 3.77 -6.58 15.64
N TRP A 53 3.37 -7.13 14.50
CA TRP A 53 3.18 -8.58 14.36
C TRP A 53 4.51 -9.28 14.12
N VAL A 54 4.60 -10.54 14.55
CA VAL A 54 5.72 -11.42 14.23
C VAL A 54 5.72 -11.70 12.73
N ASP A 55 6.88 -11.56 12.09
CA ASP A 55 7.11 -11.82 10.65
C ASP A 55 6.20 -11.04 9.68
N ASP A 56 5.81 -9.81 10.03
CA ASP A 56 5.03 -8.96 9.12
C ASP A 56 5.85 -8.53 7.89
N PRO A 57 5.52 -9.00 6.68
CA PRO A 57 6.24 -8.60 5.47
C PRO A 57 6.08 -7.11 5.15
N TYR A 58 5.09 -6.43 5.76
CA TYR A 58 4.83 -5.01 5.54
C TYR A 58 5.49 -4.08 6.55
N ALA A 59 6.07 -4.62 7.64
CA ALA A 59 6.68 -3.81 8.70
C ALA A 59 7.70 -2.77 8.20
N PRO A 60 8.59 -3.07 7.21
CA PRO A 60 9.54 -2.08 6.68
C PRO A 60 8.87 -0.86 6.02
N TYR A 61 7.62 -0.99 5.55
CA TYR A 61 6.92 0.05 4.80
C TYR A 61 6.02 0.94 5.66
N HIS A 62 5.91 0.68 6.98
CA HIS A 62 5.08 1.50 7.87
C HIS A 62 5.66 2.90 8.14
N LYS A 63 6.94 3.13 7.83
CA LYS A 63 7.60 4.45 7.89
C LYS A 63 8.02 4.90 6.50
N ARG A 64 7.94 6.21 6.23
CA ARG A 64 8.28 6.79 4.93
C ARG A 64 9.28 7.92 5.10
N GLU A 65 10.54 7.54 5.19
CA GLU A 65 11.66 8.49 5.33
C GLU A 65 12.06 9.14 4.00
N GLU A 66 11.64 8.59 2.85
CA GLU A 66 11.97 9.18 1.54
C GLU A 66 11.11 10.40 1.20
N PHE A 67 9.91 10.50 1.80
CA PHE A 67 8.97 11.56 1.49
C PHE A 67 9.16 12.74 2.42
N TRP A 68 9.53 13.88 1.82
CA TRP A 68 9.95 15.08 2.55
C TRP A 68 8.96 15.53 3.64
N CYS A 69 7.63 15.39 3.43
CA CYS A 69 6.65 15.80 4.45
C CYS A 69 6.52 14.83 5.64
N THR A 70 6.85 13.55 5.45
CA THR A 70 6.66 12.50 6.49
C THR A 70 7.98 11.98 7.04
N ARG A 71 9.10 12.54 6.56
CA ARG A 71 10.43 12.15 6.97
C ARG A 71 10.69 12.65 8.39
N THR A 72 11.20 11.75 9.23
CA THR A 72 11.54 12.07 10.63
C THR A 72 13.00 12.51 10.77
N LYS A 73 13.88 11.96 9.92
CA LYS A 73 15.31 12.30 9.91
C LYS A 73 15.61 13.47 8.97
N PRO A 74 16.52 14.40 9.31
CA PRO A 74 16.98 15.39 8.34
C PRO A 74 17.64 14.71 7.13
N ARG A 75 17.67 15.39 5.98
CA ARG A 75 18.45 14.90 4.83
C ARG A 75 19.92 15.00 5.25
N VAL A 76 20.63 13.87 5.22
CA VAL A 76 22.09 13.90 5.31
C VAL A 76 22.56 14.16 3.89
N ASP A 77 23.17 15.33 3.69
CA ASP A 77 23.78 15.73 2.42
C ASP A 77 25.12 15.00 2.19
#